data_AF-A0A1Q7B4I2-F1
#
_entry.id   AF-A0A1Q7B4I2-F1
#
_cell.length_a   1.000
_cell.length_b   1.000
_cell.length_c   1.000
_cell.angle_alpha   90.00
_cell.angle_beta   90.00
_cell.angle_gamma   90.00
#
_symmetry.space_group_name_H-M   'P 1'
#
loop_
_entity.id
_entity.type
_entity.pdbx_description
1 polymer ?
#
loop_
_entity_poly.entity_id
_entity_poly.type
_entity_poly.pdbx_seq_one_letter_code
_entity_poly.pdbx_strand_id
1 'polypeptide(L)' 'MPTLGWVAFDAANGLCATDAHVRVAVGLDELSAASLRRTRYGGAGEALLVKVRVEQAAQQIQN' A
#
# COMPACT_ATOMS: atom_id res chain seq x y z
N MET A 1 25.26 22.08 -13.77
CA MET A 1 24.23 21.02 -13.74
C MET A 1 23.05 21.52 -12.94
N PRO A 2 21.79 21.23 -13.31
CA PRO A 2 20.67 21.61 -12.46
C PRO A 2 20.78 20.80 -11.17
N THR A 3 20.79 21.50 -10.03
CA THR A 3 20.80 20.90 -8.69
C THR A 3 19.38 20.45 -8.37
N LEU A 4 18.96 19.33 -8.93
CA LEU A 4 17.66 18.76 -8.57
C LEU A 4 17.76 18.28 -7.11
N GLY A 5 16.93 18.88 -6.25
CA GLY A 5 16.80 18.45 -4.86
C GLY A 5 16.14 17.08 -4.75
N TRP A 6 15.62 16.76 -3.56
CA TRP A 6 14.88 15.51 -3.36
C TRP A 6 13.61 15.46 -4.21
N VAL A 7 13.45 14.38 -4.99
CA VAL A 7 12.26 14.10 -5.79
C VAL A 7 11.47 12.98 -5.13
N ALA A 8 10.18 13.18 -4.92
CA ALA A 8 9.31 12.21 -4.26
C ALA A 8 8.40 11.49 -5.26
N PHE A 9 8.28 10.17 -5.09
CA PHE A 9 7.48 9.28 -5.93
C PHE A 9 6.61 8.37 -5.05
N ASP A 10 5.38 8.12 -5.49
CA ASP A 10 4.47 7.12 -4.95
C ASP A 10 4.37 5.95 -5.93
N ALA A 11 5.07 4.86 -5.62
CA ALA A 11 5.10 3.65 -6.45
C ALA A 11 3.79 2.84 -6.37
N ALA A 12 2.99 3.00 -5.31
CA ALA A 12 1.72 2.28 -5.19
C ALA A 12 0.67 2.79 -6.19
N ASN A 13 0.75 4.10 -6.50
CA ASN A 13 -0.17 4.76 -7.42
C ASN A 13 0.48 5.17 -8.76
N GLY A 14 1.79 5.04 -8.90
CA GLY A 14 2.52 5.39 -10.13
C GLY A 14 2.59 6.90 -10.39
N LEU A 15 2.64 7.70 -9.32
CA LEU A 15 2.56 9.17 -9.40
C LEU A 15 3.81 9.82 -8.77
N CYS A 16 4.15 11.02 -9.23
CA CYS A 16 5.02 11.91 -8.44
C CYS A 16 4.21 12.49 -7.28
N ALA A 17 4.88 12.83 -6.18
CA ALA A 17 4.20 13.47 -5.05
C ALA A 17 3.51 14.78 -5.48
N THR A 18 2.27 14.93 -5.02
CA THR A 18 1.44 16.13 -5.18
C THR A 18 1.20 16.77 -3.81
N ASP A 19 0.45 17.86 -3.75
CA ASP A 19 0.07 18.53 -2.50
C ASP A 19 -0.76 17.64 -1.54
N ALA A 20 -1.25 16.49 -2.02
CA ALA A 20 -1.91 15.48 -1.19
C ALA A 20 -0.93 14.59 -0.40
N HIS A 21 0.39 14.72 -0.63
CA HIS A 21 1.41 13.86 -0.04
C HIS A 21 2.23 14.63 1.01
N VAL A 22 2.31 14.08 2.22
CA VAL A 22 3.13 14.64 3.30
C VAL A 22 4.23 13.65 3.66
N ARG A 23 5.47 14.14 3.76
CA ARG A 23 6.60 13.33 4.25
C ARG A 23 6.49 13.16 5.76
N VAL A 24 6.31 11.92 6.20
CA VAL A 24 6.16 11.58 7.64
C VAL A 24 7.37 10.86 8.22
N ALA A 25 8.18 10.17 7.41
CA ALA A 25 9.36 9.41 7.86
C ALA A 25 10.44 9.32 6.77
N VAL A 26 11.65 8.92 7.16
CA VAL A 26 12.81 8.69 6.27
C VAL A 26 13.54 7.45 6.73
N GLY A 27 13.75 6.49 5.83
CA GLY A 27 14.42 5.23 6.09
C GLY A 27 15.13 4.73 4.85
N LEU A 28 16.07 3.80 5.03
CA LEU A 28 16.76 3.14 3.91
C LEU A 28 15.87 2.08 3.24
N ASP A 29 14.81 1.63 3.95
CA ASP A 29 13.86 0.63 3.50
C ASP A 29 12.45 0.92 4.06
N GLU A 30 11.45 0.18 3.59
CA GLU A 30 10.06 0.30 4.05
C GLU A 30 9.96 0.05 5.56
N LEU A 31 10.73 -0.90 6.09
CA LEU A 31 10.67 -1.28 7.50
C LEU A 31 11.09 -0.12 8.44
N SER A 32 12.02 0.72 7.98
CA SER A 32 12.50 1.91 8.69
C SER A 32 11.67 3.16 8.44
N ALA A 33 10.78 3.15 7.43
CA ALA A 33 9.88 4.25 7.10
C ALA A 33 8.38 3.94 7.41
N ALA A 34 8.06 2.73 7.84
CA ALA A 34 6.69 2.30 8.09
C ALA A 34 6.03 3.08 9.23
N SER A 35 4.81 3.58 8.97
CA SER A 35 3.98 4.30 9.95
C SER A 35 3.67 3.49 11.22
N LEU A 36 3.57 2.16 11.08
CA LEU A 36 3.43 1.21 12.18
C LEU A 36 4.27 -0.04 11.85
N ARG A 37 5.33 -0.27 12.61
CA ARG A 37 6.09 -1.52 12.53
C ARG A 37 5.29 -2.61 13.21
N ARG A 38 4.75 -3.54 12.43
CA ARG A 38 3.99 -4.68 12.97
C ARG A 38 4.93 -5.60 13.74
N THR A 39 4.92 -5.54 15.06
CA THR A 39 5.58 -6.53 15.92
C THR A 39 4.71 -7.79 15.95
N ARG A 40 5.08 -8.82 15.18
CA ARG A 40 4.49 -10.16 15.36
C ARG A 40 5.35 -10.94 16.35
N TYR A 41 4.76 -11.28 17.50
CA TYR A 41 5.36 -12.23 18.45
C TYR A 41 4.59 -13.55 18.30
N GLY A 42 5.13 -14.51 17.53
CA GLY A 42 4.49 -15.82 17.34
C GLY A 42 4.79 -16.46 15.99
N GLY A 43 5.78 -17.36 15.98
CA GLY A 43 6.12 -18.24 14.87
C GLY A 43 5.63 -19.67 15.11
N ALA A 44 4.35 -19.85 15.41
CA ALA A 44 3.74 -21.17 15.53
C ALA A 44 2.32 -21.16 14.94
N GLY A 45 2.21 -21.53 13.66
CA GLY A 45 0.98 -22.08 13.08
C GLY A 45 -0.16 -21.11 12.73
N GLU A 46 0.11 -19.92 12.20
CA GLU A 46 -0.96 -19.12 11.59
C GLU A 46 -1.38 -19.73 10.24
N ALA A 47 -2.47 -20.52 10.23
CA ALA A 47 -3.14 -20.96 9.00
C ALA A 47 -4.35 -20.04 8.74
N LEU A 48 -4.26 -19.19 7.71
CA LEU A 48 -5.38 -18.36 7.27
C LEU A 48 -6.17 -19.09 6.17
N LEU A 49 -7.39 -19.53 6.48
CA LEU A 49 -8.27 -20.19 5.51
C LEU A 49 -9.25 -19.17 4.92
N VAL A 50 -8.96 -18.71 3.71
CA VAL A 50 -9.83 -17.75 2.98
C VAL A 50 -10.72 -18.51 2.00
N LYS A 51 -12.04 -18.33 2.10
CA LYS A 51 -13.01 -18.82 1.11
C LYS A 51 -13.75 -17.64 0.51
N VAL A 52 -13.64 -17.47 -0.80
CA VAL A 52 -14.40 -16.49 -1.58
C VAL A 52 -15.47 -17.23 -2.37
N ARG A 53 -16.74 -16.84 -2.19
CA ARG A 53 -17.83 -17.23 -3.09
C ARG A 53 -18.19 -16.03 -3.94
N VAL A 54 -18.17 -16.20 -5.25
CA VAL A 54 -18.66 -15.22 -6.22
C VAL A 54 -19.99 -15.74 -6.75
N GLU A 55 -21.05 -14.96 -6.57
CA GLU A 55 -22.36 -15.22 -7.19
C GLU A 55 -22.62 -14.14 -8.24
N GLN A 56 -23.17 -14.54 -9.38
CA GLN A 56 -23.49 -13.63 -10.47
C GLN A 56 -24.71 -12.81 -10.06
N ALA A 57 -24.55 -11.48 -9.92
CA ALA A 57 -25.69 -10.59 -9.79
C ALA A 57 -26.55 -10.72 -11.05
N ALA A 58 -27.84 -11.00 -10.88
CA ALA A 58 -28.77 -11.14 -11.98
C ALA A 58 -28.65 -9.93 -12.92
N GLN A 59 -28.45 -10.17 -14.21
CA GLN A 59 -28.40 -9.12 -15.22
C GLN A 59 -29.71 -8.34 -15.18
N GLN A 60 -29.65 -7.07 -14.77
CA GLN A 60 -30.75 -6.15 -15.02
C GLN A 60 -30.83 -5.92 -16.53
N ILE A 61 -31.82 -6.56 -17.15
CA ILE A 61 -32.24 -6.25 -18.51
C ILE A 61 -32.90 -4.87 -18.46
N GLN A 62 -32.29 -3.89 -19.12
CA GLN A 62 -32.86 -2.56 -19.29
C GLN A 62 -33.47 -2.46 -20.68
N ASN A 63 -34.79 -2.22 -20.73
CA ASN A 63 -35.59 -1.99 -21.94
C ASN A 63 -35.08 -0.81 -22.77
#